data_AF-A0A149PAX3-F1
#
_entry.id   AF-A0A149PAX3-F1
#
_cell.length_a   1.000
_cell.length_b   1.000
_cell.length_c   1.000
_cell.angle_alpha   90.00
_cell.angle_beta   90.00
_cell.angle_gamma   90.00
#
_symmetry.space_group_name_H-M   'P 1'
#
loop_
_entity.id
_entity.type
_entity.pdbx_description
1 polymer ?
#
loop_
_entity_poly.entity_id
_entity_poly.type
_entity_poly.pdbx_seq_one_letter_code
_entity_poly.pdbx_strand_id
1 'polypeptide(L)'
;MARMTAPAIVILGAGALATARRIQALYAEGGVASDCQVHALQGRVAADVSYTELGAHLRELYARGTPIVALCAAGIVIRCLAPLLSNKGAEPPVLAVAEDGSAVVPLLGGLAGVNVMARDIAAALAVQPAITTSGELRFGTCVLNPPDGYALADLGQGKRFVSDLLAGESTRIEGDAPWLDDAQLPRSASARLAIRVTPHAWDGREDELVIHPRCVVAAVVVSDGAYAKADTDAAHAIVASVRAALSAHGFAALSLAALLVPSASMTDPALARAATLLDVPLRFADAGAEAGEPNAETLLHTALRVPHETLPELAHDAANLHVALALAPLAIDPATIGRARGRLSVIGLGPGRPDLMVPAARTALNEATDILGYDTYVKMAGPLRPDQRVHGTDNREEMQRARHAFELASAGRSVVMVSSGDPGVFAMAAAVLEALEASQNDAWAAVELSIVPGVSAALATAAQAGAPLGHDFCMLSLSDNLKPWTIIETRLRHAAQADLVMAFYNPISRARPWQLDKALDIVREYRAPSTQVVLGRDIGRPGGTLRTLTLGELRSADVDMRTMVIVGSSLTRSFACGDHGAQWVYTPRWYEALLTPPSDPPPPAA
;
A
#
# COMPACT_ATOMS: atom_id res chain seq x y z
N MET A 1 20.50 8.10 -12.85
CA MET A 1 20.16 6.68 -12.57
C MET A 1 18.68 6.63 -12.25
N ALA A 2 17.91 5.84 -12.99
CA ALA A 2 16.49 5.60 -12.67
C ALA A 2 16.39 5.07 -11.24
N ARG A 3 15.34 5.46 -10.49
CA ARG A 3 15.05 4.88 -9.17
C ARG A 3 14.61 3.43 -9.38
N MET A 4 15.56 2.50 -9.42
CA MET A 4 15.24 1.08 -9.41
C MET A 4 14.68 0.72 -8.04
N THR A 5 13.45 0.22 -8.00
CA THR A 5 12.86 -0.37 -6.80
C THR A 5 13.77 -1.49 -6.30
N ALA A 6 14.08 -1.48 -5.01
CA ALA A 6 14.97 -2.46 -4.41
C ALA A 6 14.43 -3.89 -4.59
N PRO A 7 15.25 -4.86 -5.02
CA PRO A 7 14.80 -6.23 -5.20
C PRO A 7 14.75 -7.00 -3.87
N ALA A 8 13.87 -7.99 -3.80
CA ALA A 8 13.93 -9.06 -2.82
C ALA A 8 14.98 -10.09 -3.26
N ILE A 9 16.04 -10.26 -2.44
CA ILE A 9 17.10 -11.24 -2.71
C ILE A 9 16.75 -12.55 -2.02
N VAL A 10 16.40 -13.59 -2.77
CA VAL A 10 15.87 -14.85 -2.23
C VAL A 10 16.93 -15.95 -2.30
N ILE A 11 17.29 -16.53 -1.16
CA ILE A 11 18.30 -17.59 -1.03
C ILE A 11 17.71 -18.87 -0.41
N LEU A 12 18.25 -20.03 -0.81
CA LEU A 12 17.85 -21.34 -0.28
C LEU A 12 18.72 -21.87 0.87
N GLY A 13 19.97 -21.41 0.97
CA GLY A 13 20.94 -21.98 1.91
C GLY A 13 22.14 -21.05 2.15
N ALA A 14 23.03 -21.48 3.03
CA ALA A 14 24.13 -20.65 3.53
C ALA A 14 25.21 -20.32 2.48
N GLY A 15 25.44 -21.17 1.48
CA GLY A 15 26.45 -20.90 0.44
C GLY A 15 26.12 -19.67 -0.41
N ALA A 16 24.82 -19.36 -0.57
CA ALA A 16 24.34 -18.18 -1.30
C ALA A 16 24.46 -16.88 -0.50
N LEU A 17 24.67 -16.95 0.83
CA LEU A 17 24.56 -15.77 1.69
C LEU A 17 25.64 -14.72 1.36
N ALA A 18 26.88 -15.14 1.12
CA ALA A 18 27.96 -14.22 0.80
C ALA A 18 27.68 -13.46 -0.52
N THR A 19 27.26 -14.17 -1.55
CA THR A 19 26.86 -13.59 -2.84
C THR A 19 25.65 -12.66 -2.67
N ALA A 20 24.63 -13.07 -1.92
CA ALA A 20 23.46 -12.26 -1.65
C ALA A 20 23.80 -10.96 -0.94
N ARG A 21 24.69 -10.98 0.06
CA ARG A 21 25.13 -9.76 0.77
C ARG A 21 25.95 -8.83 -0.13
N ARG A 22 26.75 -9.37 -1.05
CA ARG A 22 27.45 -8.54 -2.07
C ARG A 22 26.45 -7.85 -3.00
N ILE A 23 25.43 -8.57 -3.47
CA ILE A 23 24.36 -7.99 -4.30
C ILE A 23 23.61 -6.92 -3.50
N GLN A 24 23.26 -7.21 -2.24
CA GLN A 24 22.58 -6.27 -1.36
C GLN A 24 23.36 -4.96 -1.18
N ALA A 25 24.70 -5.04 -1.06
CA ALA A 25 25.55 -3.86 -0.89
C ALA A 25 25.47 -2.86 -2.07
N LEU A 26 25.19 -3.31 -3.30
CA LEU A 26 24.97 -2.42 -4.45
C LEU A 26 23.81 -1.45 -4.23
N TYR A 27 22.77 -1.93 -3.56
CA TYR A 27 21.60 -1.13 -3.25
C TYR A 27 21.77 -0.31 -1.97
N ALA A 28 22.88 -0.51 -1.24
CA ALA A 28 23.21 0.26 -0.04
C ALA A 28 23.93 1.59 -0.34
N GLU A 29 24.81 1.64 -1.33
CA GLU A 29 25.61 2.83 -1.67
C GLU A 29 24.80 3.94 -2.39
N GLY A 30 23.62 3.61 -2.93
CA GLY A 30 22.73 4.56 -3.64
C GLY A 30 21.71 5.31 -2.77
N GLY A 31 21.77 5.19 -1.43
CA GLY A 31 20.79 5.78 -0.51
C GLY A 31 19.44 5.04 -0.41
N VAL A 32 19.30 3.87 -1.06
CA VAL A 32 18.10 3.01 -1.08
C VAL A 32 18.25 1.78 -0.16
N ALA A 33 19.22 1.84 0.77
CA ALA A 33 19.72 0.67 1.50
C ALA A 33 18.68 -0.12 2.32
N SER A 34 17.56 0.46 2.77
CA SER A 34 16.64 -0.28 3.67
C SER A 34 15.69 -1.24 2.97
N ASP A 35 15.46 -1.10 1.67
CA ASP A 35 14.36 -1.83 1.02
C ASP A 35 14.83 -3.13 0.36
N CYS A 36 16.15 -3.30 0.15
CA CYS A 36 16.73 -4.52 -0.40
C CYS A 36 17.00 -5.52 0.71
N GLN A 37 16.14 -6.52 0.87
CA GLN A 37 16.24 -7.52 1.93
C GLN A 37 16.70 -8.89 1.41
N VAL A 38 17.51 -9.59 2.20
CA VAL A 38 17.83 -11.00 1.95
C VAL A 38 16.78 -11.88 2.64
N HIS A 39 16.04 -12.63 1.83
CA HIS A 39 15.04 -13.60 2.25
C HIS A 39 15.66 -15.01 2.24
N ALA A 40 15.58 -15.73 3.36
CA ALA A 40 16.13 -17.08 3.49
C ALA A 40 15.09 -18.11 3.91
N LEU A 41 15.28 -19.35 3.44
CA LEU A 41 14.47 -20.49 3.85
C LEU A 41 14.72 -20.81 5.34
N GLN A 42 13.63 -20.85 6.11
CA GLN A 42 13.66 -21.07 7.55
C GLN A 42 14.40 -22.36 7.89
N GLY A 43 15.26 -22.28 8.92
CA GLY A 43 16.03 -23.42 9.41
C GLY A 43 17.28 -23.77 8.61
N ARG A 44 17.58 -23.06 7.51
CA ARG A 44 18.82 -23.28 6.72
C ARG A 44 19.87 -22.21 6.89
N VAL A 45 19.47 -20.95 6.95
CA VAL A 45 20.37 -19.80 7.15
C VAL A 45 19.60 -18.62 7.72
N ALA A 46 20.23 -17.83 8.60
CA ALA A 46 19.65 -16.60 9.10
C ALA A 46 19.83 -15.47 8.06
N ALA A 47 18.77 -14.72 7.81
CA ALA A 47 18.76 -13.55 6.93
C ALA A 47 17.76 -12.50 7.43
N ASP A 48 17.55 -11.43 6.66
CA ASP A 48 16.72 -10.28 7.05
C ASP A 48 15.24 -10.67 7.13
N VAL A 49 14.79 -11.55 6.23
CA VAL A 49 13.45 -12.13 6.21
C VAL A 49 13.53 -13.65 6.14
N SER A 50 12.72 -14.34 6.95
CA SER A 50 12.60 -15.80 6.91
C SER A 50 11.31 -16.19 6.20
N TYR A 51 11.36 -17.18 5.31
CA TYR A 51 10.18 -17.78 4.66
C TYR A 51 10.16 -19.31 4.82
N THR A 52 8.98 -19.93 4.68
CA THR A 52 8.79 -21.37 4.93
C THR A 52 8.79 -22.23 3.66
N GLU A 53 8.31 -21.69 2.53
CA GLU A 53 8.20 -22.41 1.26
C GLU A 53 8.57 -21.47 0.10
N LEU A 54 9.53 -21.87 -0.74
CA LEU A 54 10.09 -21.01 -1.79
C LEU A 54 9.04 -20.63 -2.83
N GLY A 55 8.25 -21.59 -3.30
CA GLY A 55 7.28 -21.37 -4.38
C GLY A 55 6.18 -20.38 -3.98
N ALA A 56 5.63 -20.50 -2.78
CA ALA A 56 4.67 -19.56 -2.21
C ALA A 56 5.28 -18.18 -2.03
N HIS A 57 6.50 -18.10 -1.50
CA HIS A 57 7.19 -16.83 -1.26
C HIS A 57 7.50 -16.08 -2.56
N LEU A 58 8.03 -16.76 -3.58
CA LEU A 58 8.30 -16.15 -4.88
C LEU A 58 7.01 -15.66 -5.56
N ARG A 59 5.92 -16.43 -5.47
CA ARG A 59 4.62 -16.05 -6.03
C ARG A 59 4.02 -14.84 -5.33
N GLU A 60 4.18 -14.75 -4.02
CA GLU A 60 3.74 -13.60 -3.24
C GLU A 60 4.52 -12.32 -3.62
N LEU A 61 5.85 -12.40 -3.69
CA LEU A 61 6.69 -11.28 -4.13
C LEU A 61 6.32 -10.84 -5.56
N TYR A 62 6.14 -11.80 -6.46
CA TYR A 62 5.75 -11.53 -7.84
C TYR A 62 4.38 -10.87 -7.95
N ALA A 63 3.38 -11.37 -7.23
CA ALA A 63 2.03 -10.81 -7.21
C ALA A 63 1.99 -9.38 -6.64
N ARG A 64 2.93 -9.02 -5.77
CA ARG A 64 3.12 -7.67 -5.24
C ARG A 64 3.89 -6.73 -6.18
N GLY A 65 4.33 -7.22 -7.34
CA GLY A 65 5.17 -6.45 -8.27
C GLY A 65 6.59 -6.19 -7.74
N THR A 66 7.06 -6.97 -6.75
CA THR A 66 8.40 -6.79 -6.18
C THR A 66 9.45 -7.38 -7.14
N PRO A 67 10.52 -6.65 -7.50
CA PRO A 67 11.62 -7.23 -8.26
C PRO A 67 12.30 -8.36 -7.48
N ILE A 68 12.68 -9.44 -8.16
CA ILE A 68 13.18 -10.66 -7.52
C ILE A 68 14.58 -11.00 -8.02
N VAL A 69 15.52 -11.22 -7.10
CA VAL A 69 16.84 -11.80 -7.38
C VAL A 69 16.95 -13.12 -6.63
N ALA A 70 16.71 -14.24 -7.31
CA ALA A 70 16.73 -15.56 -6.70
C ALA A 70 18.09 -16.24 -6.88
N LEU A 71 18.80 -16.52 -5.79
CA LEU A 71 20.06 -17.25 -5.82
C LEU A 71 19.78 -18.75 -5.73
N CYS A 72 19.41 -19.33 -6.87
CA CYS A 72 19.19 -20.75 -7.06
C CYS A 72 19.14 -21.07 -8.57
N ALA A 73 18.93 -22.34 -8.92
CA ALA A 73 18.81 -22.74 -10.32
C ALA A 73 17.62 -22.03 -11.00
N ALA A 74 17.85 -21.42 -12.17
CA ALA A 74 16.81 -20.76 -12.97
C ALA A 74 15.55 -21.63 -13.19
N GLY A 75 15.73 -22.94 -13.41
CA GLY A 75 14.62 -23.87 -13.58
C GLY A 75 13.68 -23.98 -12.38
N ILE A 76 14.15 -23.71 -11.15
CA ILE A 76 13.31 -23.66 -9.96
C ILE A 76 12.42 -22.41 -10.03
N VAL A 77 13.02 -21.25 -10.26
CA VAL A 77 12.31 -19.95 -10.33
C VAL A 77 11.25 -19.99 -11.43
N ILE A 78 11.59 -20.49 -12.61
CA ILE A 78 10.68 -20.63 -13.75
C ILE A 78 9.46 -21.48 -13.36
N ARG A 79 9.67 -22.65 -12.74
CA ARG A 79 8.55 -23.53 -12.34
C ARG A 79 7.66 -22.90 -11.27
N CYS A 80 8.23 -22.15 -10.34
CA CYS A 80 7.48 -21.47 -9.28
C CYS A 80 6.58 -20.36 -9.83
N LEU A 81 7.08 -19.59 -10.82
CA LEU A 81 6.39 -18.42 -11.35
C LEU A 81 5.55 -18.71 -12.60
N ALA A 82 5.79 -19.81 -13.32
CA ALA A 82 5.04 -20.19 -14.52
C ALA A 82 3.50 -20.10 -14.37
N PRO A 83 2.87 -20.50 -13.24
CA PRO A 83 1.43 -20.37 -13.06
C PRO A 83 0.88 -18.93 -13.00
N LEU A 84 1.74 -17.92 -12.82
CA LEU A 84 1.35 -16.51 -12.70
C LEU A 84 1.63 -15.69 -13.98
N LEU A 85 2.28 -16.28 -14.98
CA LEU A 85 2.64 -15.57 -16.21
C LEU A 85 1.39 -15.33 -17.06
N SER A 86 1.12 -14.06 -17.39
CA SER A 86 -0.08 -13.67 -18.13
C SER A 86 0.20 -12.52 -19.10
N ASN A 87 0.67 -11.37 -18.60
CA ASN A 87 0.93 -10.18 -19.42
C ASN A 87 2.38 -9.69 -19.28
N LYS A 88 3.17 -9.91 -20.35
CA LYS A 88 4.59 -9.51 -20.48
C LYS A 88 4.88 -8.02 -20.19
N GLY A 89 3.89 -7.14 -20.34
CA GLY A 89 4.06 -5.69 -20.14
C GLY A 89 4.02 -5.24 -18.68
N ALA A 90 3.51 -6.07 -17.76
CA ALA A 90 3.28 -5.71 -16.36
C ALA A 90 4.01 -6.63 -15.36
N GLU A 91 4.99 -7.41 -15.84
CA GLU A 91 5.74 -8.36 -15.00
C GLU A 91 6.90 -7.64 -14.29
N PRO A 92 7.08 -7.85 -12.97
CA PRO A 92 8.25 -7.33 -12.27
C PRO A 92 9.54 -7.98 -12.81
N PRO A 93 10.70 -7.29 -12.68
CA PRO A 93 11.99 -7.89 -13.01
C PRO A 93 12.27 -9.14 -12.19
N VAL A 94 12.65 -10.24 -12.84
CA VAL A 94 13.06 -11.48 -12.17
C VAL A 94 14.39 -11.96 -12.72
N LEU A 95 15.36 -12.15 -11.82
CA LEU A 95 16.69 -12.69 -12.08
C LEU A 95 16.90 -14.01 -11.34
N ALA A 96 17.57 -14.95 -12.00
CA ALA A 96 18.22 -16.07 -11.33
C ALA A 96 19.74 -15.82 -11.31
N VAL A 97 20.35 -15.99 -10.13
CA VAL A 97 21.79 -15.86 -9.94
C VAL A 97 22.32 -17.18 -9.40
N ALA A 98 23.47 -17.64 -9.89
CA ALA A 98 24.12 -18.81 -9.32
C ALA A 98 24.49 -18.55 -7.85
N GLU A 99 24.43 -19.58 -7.01
CA GLU A 99 24.73 -19.47 -5.57
C GLU A 99 26.12 -18.87 -5.30
N ASP A 100 27.10 -19.23 -6.13
CA ASP A 100 28.49 -18.74 -6.10
C ASP A 100 28.70 -17.42 -6.86
N GLY A 101 27.64 -16.85 -7.46
CA GLY A 101 27.69 -15.63 -8.25
C GLY A 101 28.29 -15.80 -9.66
N SER A 102 28.56 -17.03 -10.10
CA SER A 102 29.20 -17.30 -11.40
C SER A 102 28.34 -16.97 -12.62
N ALA A 103 27.03 -16.83 -12.45
CA ALA A 103 26.09 -16.52 -13.53
C ALA A 103 24.95 -15.62 -13.06
N VAL A 104 24.55 -14.68 -13.92
CA VAL A 104 23.40 -13.79 -13.72
C VAL A 104 22.48 -13.93 -14.93
N VAL A 105 21.28 -14.46 -14.73
CA VAL A 105 20.35 -14.86 -15.79
C VAL A 105 19.03 -14.09 -15.67
N PRO A 106 18.75 -13.09 -16.54
CA PRO A 106 17.45 -12.44 -16.60
C PRO A 106 16.38 -13.41 -17.08
N LEU A 107 15.26 -13.47 -16.36
CA LEU A 107 14.15 -14.40 -16.64
C LEU A 107 12.88 -13.68 -17.13
N LEU A 108 12.42 -12.66 -16.40
CA LEU A 108 11.15 -11.94 -16.66
C LEU A 108 11.32 -10.43 -16.48
N GLY A 109 10.40 -9.62 -17.05
CA GLY A 109 10.42 -8.17 -16.87
C GLY A 109 11.34 -7.41 -17.84
N GLY A 110 11.41 -7.86 -19.11
CA GLY A 110 12.22 -7.20 -20.16
C GLY A 110 11.90 -5.71 -20.37
N LEU A 111 10.61 -5.35 -20.30
CA LEU A 111 10.16 -3.95 -20.37
C LEU A 111 10.20 -3.24 -19.01
N ALA A 112 10.40 -3.98 -17.91
CA ALA A 112 10.55 -3.43 -16.57
C ALA A 112 12.02 -3.26 -16.16
N GLY A 113 12.97 -3.39 -17.10
CA GLY A 113 14.39 -3.14 -16.85
C GLY A 113 15.18 -4.31 -16.25
N VAL A 114 14.72 -5.56 -16.36
CA VAL A 114 15.45 -6.74 -15.83
C VAL A 114 16.88 -6.86 -16.36
N ASN A 115 17.12 -6.45 -17.61
CA ASN A 115 18.46 -6.55 -18.19
C ASN A 115 19.38 -5.41 -17.72
N VAL A 116 18.84 -4.26 -17.32
CA VAL A 116 19.63 -3.22 -16.62
C VAL A 116 20.07 -3.78 -15.27
N MET A 117 19.13 -4.34 -14.51
CA MET A 117 19.42 -5.02 -13.24
C MET A 117 20.45 -6.15 -13.39
N ALA A 118 20.35 -6.95 -14.46
CA ALA A 118 21.30 -8.01 -14.75
C ALA A 118 22.73 -7.48 -14.96
N ARG A 119 22.89 -6.36 -15.69
CA ARG A 119 24.19 -5.74 -15.93
C ARG A 119 24.80 -5.19 -14.64
N ASP A 120 24.01 -4.48 -13.84
CA ASP A 120 24.48 -3.90 -12.57
C ASP A 120 24.96 -4.98 -11.60
N ILE A 121 24.19 -6.06 -11.44
CA ILE A 121 24.55 -7.20 -10.59
C ILE A 121 25.76 -7.94 -11.16
N ALA A 122 25.81 -8.18 -12.47
CA ALA A 122 26.93 -8.88 -13.09
C ALA A 122 28.25 -8.10 -12.96
N ALA A 123 28.19 -6.76 -13.10
CA ALA A 123 29.35 -5.89 -12.87
C ALA A 123 29.90 -6.02 -11.44
N ALA A 124 29.02 -6.02 -10.44
CA ALA A 124 29.38 -6.21 -9.03
C ALA A 124 29.98 -7.58 -8.71
N LEU A 125 29.52 -8.60 -9.42
CA LEU A 125 29.99 -9.97 -9.30
C LEU A 125 31.20 -10.26 -10.19
N ALA A 126 31.61 -9.30 -11.04
CA ALA A 126 32.67 -9.43 -12.03
C ALA A 126 32.45 -10.60 -13.01
N VAL A 127 31.20 -10.78 -13.45
CA VAL A 127 30.79 -11.79 -14.43
C VAL A 127 30.06 -11.14 -15.61
N GLN A 128 29.82 -11.89 -16.68
CA GLN A 128 28.99 -11.43 -17.79
C GLN A 128 27.53 -11.87 -17.56
N PRO A 129 26.54 -10.98 -17.74
CA PRO A 129 25.13 -11.37 -17.63
C PRO A 129 24.72 -12.18 -18.86
N ALA A 130 23.91 -13.23 -18.64
CA ALA A 130 23.37 -14.09 -19.69
C ALA A 130 22.14 -13.46 -20.39
N ILE A 131 22.29 -12.24 -20.90
CA ILE A 131 21.24 -11.54 -21.64
C ILE A 131 21.04 -12.22 -22.99
N THR A 132 19.82 -12.65 -23.29
CA THR A 132 19.47 -13.32 -24.56
C THR A 132 18.60 -12.47 -25.49
N THR A 133 18.20 -11.28 -25.05
CA THR A 133 17.31 -10.40 -25.82
C THR A 133 18.07 -9.80 -27.00
N SER A 134 17.69 -10.18 -28.24
CA SER A 134 18.43 -9.80 -29.46
C SER A 134 18.62 -8.29 -29.63
N GLY A 135 17.57 -7.49 -29.37
CA GLY A 135 17.64 -6.03 -29.48
C GLY A 135 18.69 -5.43 -28.54
N GLU A 136 18.70 -5.86 -27.28
CA GLU A 136 19.66 -5.35 -26.30
C GLU A 136 21.10 -5.83 -26.54
N LEU A 137 21.28 -7.05 -27.05
CA LEU A 137 22.60 -7.54 -27.44
C LEU A 137 23.19 -6.76 -28.62
N ARG A 138 22.35 -6.21 -29.50
CA ARG A 138 22.78 -5.46 -30.68
C ARG A 138 22.90 -3.96 -30.42
N PHE A 139 21.99 -3.40 -29.62
CA PHE A 139 21.88 -1.95 -29.45
C PHE A 139 22.38 -1.47 -28.08
N GLY A 140 22.77 -2.38 -27.18
CA GLY A 140 23.25 -2.06 -25.83
C GLY A 140 22.15 -1.63 -24.84
N THR A 141 20.94 -1.33 -25.32
CA THR A 141 19.81 -0.86 -24.51
C THR A 141 18.46 -1.30 -25.09
N CYS A 142 17.40 -1.25 -24.28
CA CYS A 142 16.03 -1.53 -24.69
C CYS A 142 15.34 -0.22 -25.14
N VAL A 143 15.29 0.03 -26.45
CA VAL A 143 14.64 1.23 -27.00
C VAL A 143 13.13 1.29 -26.79
N LEU A 144 12.50 0.18 -26.39
CA LEU A 144 11.05 0.10 -26.09
C LEU A 144 10.71 0.44 -24.64
N ASN A 145 11.72 0.68 -23.80
CA ASN A 145 11.55 1.09 -22.42
C ASN A 145 12.28 2.43 -22.21
N PRO A 146 11.67 3.55 -22.63
CA PRO A 146 12.26 4.87 -22.41
C PRO A 146 12.37 5.18 -20.90
N PRO A 147 13.24 6.13 -20.51
CA PRO A 147 13.43 6.47 -19.10
C PRO A 147 12.17 7.12 -18.48
N ASP A 148 12.15 7.19 -17.15
CA ASP A 148 11.09 7.89 -16.40
C ASP A 148 10.87 9.31 -16.94
N GLY A 149 9.60 9.71 -17.03
CA GLY A 149 9.21 10.98 -17.66
C GLY A 149 9.06 10.91 -19.18
N TYR A 150 9.28 9.75 -19.80
CA TYR A 150 9.05 9.54 -21.23
C TYR A 150 8.11 8.36 -21.46
N ALA A 151 7.22 8.47 -22.45
CA ALA A 151 6.19 7.47 -22.74
C ALA A 151 6.29 7.01 -24.20
N LEU A 152 6.35 5.70 -24.41
CA LEU A 152 6.30 5.13 -25.76
C LEU A 152 4.89 5.29 -26.34
N ALA A 153 4.78 5.80 -27.58
CA ALA A 153 3.50 6.05 -28.22
C ALA A 153 2.71 4.76 -28.52
N ASP A 154 3.37 3.75 -29.08
CA ASP A 154 2.76 2.46 -29.39
C ASP A 154 3.77 1.31 -29.32
N LEU A 155 3.45 0.31 -28.48
CA LEU A 155 4.32 -0.85 -28.26
C LEU A 155 4.33 -1.83 -29.45
N GLY A 156 3.22 -1.93 -30.18
CA GLY A 156 3.11 -2.82 -31.35
C GLY A 156 4.01 -2.36 -32.49
N GLN A 157 3.92 -1.08 -32.82
CA GLN A 157 4.77 -0.39 -33.76
C GLN A 157 6.23 -0.43 -33.32
N GLY A 158 6.51 -0.17 -32.04
CA GLY A 158 7.88 -0.25 -31.53
C GLY A 158 8.53 -1.63 -31.74
N LYS A 159 7.78 -2.73 -31.58
CA LYS A 159 8.28 -4.08 -31.87
C LYS A 159 8.64 -4.26 -33.36
N ARG A 160 7.83 -3.72 -34.27
CA ARG A 160 8.11 -3.76 -35.72
C ARG A 160 9.37 -2.95 -36.03
N PHE A 161 9.45 -1.73 -35.50
CA PHE A 161 10.62 -0.86 -35.64
C PHE A 161 11.92 -1.55 -35.19
N VAL A 162 11.91 -2.18 -34.01
CA VAL A 162 13.07 -2.94 -33.51
C VAL A 162 13.40 -4.14 -34.40
N SER A 163 12.38 -4.81 -34.96
CA SER A 163 12.59 -5.90 -35.92
C SER A 163 13.30 -5.42 -37.18
N ASP A 164 12.92 -4.27 -37.73
CA ASP A 164 13.56 -3.70 -38.91
C ASP A 164 15.03 -3.34 -38.63
N LEU A 165 15.33 -2.75 -37.47
CA LEU A 165 16.71 -2.49 -37.06
C LEU A 165 17.53 -3.78 -36.94
N LEU A 166 16.93 -4.85 -36.40
CA LEU A 166 17.58 -6.16 -36.31
C LEU A 166 17.81 -6.80 -37.69
N ALA A 167 17.02 -6.43 -38.70
CA ALA A 167 17.19 -6.83 -40.09
C ALA A 167 18.29 -6.03 -40.83
N GLY A 168 18.88 -5.02 -40.18
CA GLY A 168 20.00 -4.24 -40.71
C GLY A 168 19.63 -2.83 -41.19
N GLU A 169 18.38 -2.40 -41.01
CA GLU A 169 17.99 -1.02 -41.29
C GLU A 169 18.71 -0.04 -40.36
N SER A 170 18.97 1.16 -40.88
CA SER A 170 19.53 2.27 -40.09
C SER A 170 18.42 3.19 -39.58
N THR A 171 18.71 3.98 -38.54
CA THR A 171 17.78 4.97 -37.97
C THR A 171 18.44 6.32 -37.74
N ARG A 172 17.62 7.38 -37.77
CA ARG A 172 17.99 8.73 -37.28
C ARG A 172 17.27 9.02 -35.96
N ILE A 173 17.86 9.89 -35.16
CA ILE A 173 17.26 10.36 -33.90
C ILE A 173 16.81 11.81 -34.12
N GLU A 174 15.54 12.07 -33.83
CA GLU A 174 14.93 13.40 -33.93
C GLU A 174 14.39 13.82 -32.57
N GLY A 175 14.76 15.02 -32.10
CA GLY A 175 14.45 15.51 -30.75
C GLY A 175 15.58 15.28 -29.76
N ASP A 176 15.39 15.73 -28.51
CA ASP A 176 16.39 15.63 -27.45
C ASP A 176 16.33 14.28 -26.74
N ALA A 177 17.37 13.47 -26.93
CA ALA A 177 17.43 12.08 -26.47
C ALA A 177 18.83 11.64 -25.98
N PRO A 178 19.43 12.34 -25.01
CA PRO A 178 20.83 12.10 -24.61
C PRO A 178 21.05 10.69 -24.05
N TRP A 179 20.01 10.04 -23.49
CA TRP A 179 20.10 8.66 -23.02
C TRP A 179 20.29 7.63 -24.15
N LEU A 180 20.09 8.04 -25.41
CA LEU A 180 20.39 7.21 -26.56
C LEU A 180 21.81 7.38 -27.06
N ASP A 181 22.59 8.38 -26.64
CA ASP A 181 23.92 8.65 -27.21
C ASP A 181 24.87 7.45 -27.11
N ASP A 182 24.83 6.72 -26.00
CA ASP A 182 25.62 5.50 -25.79
C ASP A 182 25.01 4.23 -26.41
N ALA A 183 23.80 4.32 -26.98
CA ALA A 183 23.14 3.20 -27.63
C ALA A 183 23.82 2.86 -28.97
N GLN A 184 24.10 1.58 -29.18
CA GLN A 184 24.75 1.00 -30.36
C GLN A 184 23.77 0.86 -31.53
N LEU A 185 23.00 1.91 -31.81
CA LEU A 185 22.03 1.94 -32.89
C LEU A 185 22.73 2.13 -34.24
N PRO A 186 22.27 1.45 -35.31
CA PRO A 186 22.79 1.68 -36.66
C PRO A 186 22.34 3.06 -37.16
N ARG A 187 23.13 4.12 -36.92
CA ARG A 187 22.72 5.50 -37.22
C ARG A 187 23.04 5.93 -38.64
N SER A 188 22.10 6.60 -39.29
CA SER A 188 22.35 7.34 -40.54
C SER A 188 21.44 8.57 -40.64
N ALA A 189 22.01 9.72 -41.01
CA ALA A 189 21.23 10.95 -41.20
C ALA A 189 20.20 10.83 -42.33
N SER A 190 20.42 9.95 -43.31
CA SER A 190 19.51 9.67 -44.42
C SER A 190 18.65 8.41 -44.20
N ALA A 191 18.63 7.87 -42.98
CA ALA A 191 17.83 6.69 -42.65
C ALA A 191 16.35 6.94 -42.92
N ARG A 192 15.62 5.93 -43.40
CA ARG A 192 14.15 5.97 -43.48
C ARG A 192 13.53 5.93 -42.08
N LEU A 193 14.02 5.04 -41.22
CA LEU A 193 13.49 4.88 -39.87
C LEU A 193 13.91 6.03 -38.94
N ALA A 194 13.02 6.49 -38.07
CA ALA A 194 13.32 7.52 -37.08
C ALA A 194 12.88 7.14 -35.67
N ILE A 195 13.75 7.34 -34.68
CA ILE A 195 13.35 7.49 -33.29
C ILE A 195 13.03 8.96 -33.07
N ARG A 196 11.76 9.28 -32.80
CA ARG A 196 11.26 10.65 -32.66
C ARG A 196 10.87 10.91 -31.21
N VAL A 197 11.57 11.82 -30.54
CA VAL A 197 11.23 12.35 -29.22
C VAL A 197 10.49 13.68 -29.38
N THR A 198 9.19 13.69 -29.11
CA THR A 198 8.34 14.87 -29.35
C THR A 198 7.11 14.90 -28.45
N PRO A 199 6.66 16.06 -27.93
CA PRO A 199 5.38 16.17 -27.25
C PRO A 199 4.18 16.07 -28.20
N HIS A 200 4.41 16.19 -29.51
CA HIS A 200 3.34 16.27 -30.49
C HIS A 200 2.69 14.91 -30.80
N ALA A 201 1.42 14.95 -31.16
CA ALA A 201 0.65 13.78 -31.56
C ALA A 201 1.29 13.09 -32.78
N TRP A 202 1.32 11.76 -32.74
CA TRP A 202 1.82 10.93 -33.82
C TRP A 202 0.70 10.61 -34.83
N ASP A 203 1.03 10.64 -36.10
CA ASP A 203 0.12 10.40 -37.23
C ASP A 203 -0.01 8.93 -37.63
N GLY A 204 0.70 8.02 -36.94
CA GLY A 204 0.64 6.58 -37.19
C GLY A 204 1.66 6.07 -38.23
N ARG A 205 2.64 6.90 -38.63
CA ARG A 205 3.73 6.50 -39.54
C ARG A 205 4.50 5.25 -39.09
N GLU A 206 4.50 4.22 -39.93
CA GLU A 206 5.12 2.91 -39.63
C GLU A 206 6.66 2.90 -39.65
N ASP A 207 7.31 3.98 -40.08
CA ASP A 207 8.76 4.13 -40.06
C ASP A 207 9.28 4.87 -38.82
N GLU A 208 8.41 5.16 -37.85
CA GLU A 208 8.78 5.89 -36.64
C GLU A 208 8.61 5.05 -35.36
N LEU A 209 9.54 5.27 -34.42
CA LEU A 209 9.41 4.94 -33.02
C LEU A 209 9.22 6.26 -32.25
N VAL A 210 7.98 6.56 -31.88
CA VAL A 210 7.65 7.83 -31.22
C VAL A 210 7.67 7.67 -29.70
N ILE A 211 8.39 8.58 -29.04
CA ILE A 211 8.51 8.66 -27.58
C ILE A 211 8.10 10.07 -27.16
N HIS A 212 7.12 10.17 -26.28
CA HIS A 212 6.59 11.44 -25.78
C HIS A 212 7.25 11.82 -24.45
N PRO A 213 8.01 12.92 -24.37
CA PRO A 213 8.39 13.48 -23.08
C PRO A 213 7.14 13.99 -22.36
N ARG A 214 7.02 13.69 -21.07
CA ARG A 214 6.00 14.24 -20.18
C ARG A 214 6.39 15.67 -19.80
N CYS A 215 6.19 16.60 -20.72
CA CYS A 215 6.62 17.99 -20.60
C CYS A 215 5.48 19.02 -20.72
N VAL A 216 4.23 18.56 -20.80
CA VAL A 216 3.05 19.43 -20.82
C VAL A 216 2.34 19.37 -19.47
N VAL A 217 1.96 20.52 -18.92
CA VAL A 217 1.17 20.61 -17.68
C VAL A 217 -0.14 21.30 -17.99
N ALA A 218 -1.26 20.69 -17.59
CA ALA A 218 -2.58 21.29 -17.75
C ALA A 218 -3.01 21.89 -16.42
N ALA A 219 -3.25 23.21 -16.38
CA ALA A 219 -3.92 23.86 -15.28
C ALA A 219 -5.42 23.94 -15.53
N VAL A 220 -6.22 23.52 -14.55
CA VAL A 220 -7.69 23.56 -14.63
C VAL A 220 -8.23 24.39 -13.49
N VAL A 221 -8.99 25.42 -13.85
CA VAL A 221 -9.81 26.20 -12.91
C VAL A 221 -11.27 25.98 -13.25
N VAL A 222 -12.07 25.77 -12.21
CA VAL A 222 -13.51 25.53 -12.30
C VAL A 222 -14.20 26.75 -11.71
N SER A 223 -15.02 27.43 -12.50
CA SER A 223 -15.82 28.56 -12.03
C SER A 223 -17.15 28.09 -11.45
N ASP A 224 -17.76 28.92 -10.58
CA ASP A 224 -19.00 28.57 -9.89
C ASP A 224 -20.12 28.13 -10.87
N GLY A 225 -20.83 27.05 -10.49
CA GLY A 225 -21.93 26.49 -11.28
C GLY A 225 -21.52 25.54 -12.42
N ALA A 226 -20.24 25.20 -12.58
CA ALA A 226 -19.77 24.25 -13.59
C ALA A 226 -20.36 22.83 -13.46
N TYR A 227 -20.73 22.41 -12.23
CA TYR A 227 -21.18 21.05 -11.94
C TYR A 227 -22.64 21.01 -11.47
N ALA A 228 -23.58 20.96 -12.43
CA ALA A 228 -24.99 20.70 -12.14
C ALA A 228 -25.36 19.19 -12.18
N LYS A 229 -24.39 18.29 -12.37
CA LYS A 229 -24.57 16.84 -12.58
C LYS A 229 -23.61 16.02 -11.72
N ALA A 230 -23.90 14.71 -11.58
CA ALA A 230 -23.14 13.77 -10.77
C ALA A 230 -21.62 13.79 -11.05
N ASP A 231 -20.80 13.53 -10.02
CA ASP A 231 -19.32 13.61 -10.05
C ASP A 231 -18.65 12.92 -11.25
N THR A 232 -19.25 11.85 -11.76
CA THR A 232 -18.71 11.10 -12.90
C THR A 232 -18.81 11.90 -14.20
N ASP A 233 -19.90 12.62 -14.43
CA ASP A 233 -20.08 13.43 -15.63
C ASP A 233 -19.12 14.64 -15.62
N ALA A 234 -18.94 15.24 -14.44
CA ALA A 234 -17.99 16.33 -14.20
C ALA A 234 -16.54 15.91 -14.52
N ALA A 235 -16.11 14.75 -14.03
CA ALA A 235 -14.77 14.23 -14.30
C ALA A 235 -14.53 14.02 -15.81
N HIS A 236 -15.50 13.44 -16.53
CA HIS A 236 -15.38 13.26 -17.98
C HIS A 236 -15.36 14.57 -18.74
N ALA A 237 -16.10 15.59 -18.29
CA ALA A 237 -16.05 16.93 -18.87
C ALA A 237 -14.66 17.57 -18.74
N ILE A 238 -14.04 17.48 -17.55
CA ILE A 238 -12.66 17.94 -17.32
C ILE A 238 -11.69 17.21 -18.25
N VAL A 239 -11.77 15.87 -18.32
CA VAL A 239 -10.92 15.06 -19.20
C VAL A 239 -11.09 15.48 -20.66
N ALA A 240 -12.34 15.70 -21.11
CA ALA A 240 -12.63 16.14 -22.47
C ALA A 240 -12.03 17.52 -22.76
N SER A 241 -12.17 18.48 -21.86
CA SER A 241 -11.59 19.82 -22.00
C SER A 241 -10.06 19.79 -22.06
N VAL A 242 -9.40 19.01 -21.19
CA VAL A 242 -7.94 18.85 -21.22
C VAL A 242 -7.49 18.21 -22.54
N ARG A 243 -8.17 17.15 -23.00
CA ARG A 243 -7.85 16.51 -24.29
C ARG A 243 -8.08 17.43 -25.48
N ALA A 244 -9.14 18.24 -25.45
CA ALA A 244 -9.41 19.24 -26.48
C ALA A 244 -8.30 20.30 -26.53
N ALA A 245 -7.87 20.82 -25.37
CA ALA A 245 -6.78 21.78 -25.28
C ALA A 245 -5.45 21.21 -25.82
N LEU A 246 -5.12 19.96 -25.48
CA LEU A 246 -3.96 19.24 -26.01
C LEU A 246 -4.05 19.08 -27.53
N SER A 247 -5.21 18.61 -28.03
CA SER A 247 -5.43 18.37 -29.46
C SER A 247 -5.34 19.64 -30.29
N ALA A 248 -5.85 20.76 -29.77
CA ALA A 248 -5.82 22.04 -30.48
C ALA A 248 -4.40 22.61 -30.65
N HIS A 249 -3.48 22.25 -29.74
CA HIS A 249 -2.05 22.56 -29.84
C HIS A 249 -1.24 21.42 -30.46
N GLY A 250 -1.89 20.34 -30.92
CA GLY A 250 -1.25 19.20 -31.56
C GLY A 250 -0.39 18.36 -30.63
N PHE A 251 -0.63 18.36 -29.31
CA PHE A 251 0.09 17.53 -28.35
C PHE A 251 -0.52 16.14 -28.20
N ALA A 252 0.33 15.16 -27.94
CA ALA A 252 -0.08 13.81 -27.55
C ALA A 252 -0.58 13.80 -26.11
N ALA A 253 -1.63 13.03 -25.81
CA ALA A 253 -2.09 12.83 -24.44
C ALA A 253 -0.99 12.29 -23.51
N LEU A 254 -0.09 11.45 -24.05
CA LEU A 254 1.05 10.87 -23.32
C LEU A 254 2.15 11.89 -22.95
N SER A 255 2.10 13.11 -23.50
CA SER A 255 3.01 14.21 -23.14
C SER A 255 2.58 14.96 -21.87
N LEU A 256 1.38 14.69 -21.36
CA LEU A 256 0.87 15.31 -20.14
C LEU A 256 1.62 14.77 -18.92
N ALA A 257 2.20 15.68 -18.13
CA ALA A 257 2.99 15.38 -16.95
C ALA A 257 2.16 15.42 -15.66
N ALA A 258 1.23 16.38 -15.56
CA ALA A 258 0.40 16.58 -14.38
C ALA A 258 -0.88 17.38 -14.69
N LEU A 259 -1.88 17.20 -13.84
CA LEU A 259 -3.04 18.09 -13.74
C LEU A 259 -2.83 19.03 -12.55
N LEU A 260 -2.83 20.34 -12.78
CA LEU A 260 -2.63 21.38 -11.77
C LEU A 260 -3.95 22.10 -11.49
N VAL A 261 -4.32 22.27 -10.22
CA VAL A 261 -5.57 22.92 -9.83
C VAL A 261 -5.38 23.82 -8.60
N PRO A 262 -6.30 24.75 -8.30
CA PRO A 262 -6.24 25.54 -7.08
C PRO A 262 -6.26 24.66 -5.81
N SER A 263 -5.49 25.03 -4.77
CA SER A 263 -5.57 24.32 -3.48
C SER A 263 -6.97 24.36 -2.84
N ALA A 264 -7.76 25.38 -3.14
CA ALA A 264 -9.14 25.49 -2.66
C ALA A 264 -10.05 24.34 -3.17
N SER A 265 -9.71 23.75 -4.32
CA SER A 265 -10.46 22.65 -4.95
C SER A 265 -9.91 21.26 -4.56
N MET A 266 -9.10 21.17 -3.51
CA MET A 266 -8.41 19.93 -3.11
C MET A 266 -9.35 18.79 -2.70
N THR A 267 -10.57 19.13 -2.27
CA THR A 267 -11.60 18.18 -1.87
C THR A 267 -12.53 17.76 -3.01
N ASP A 268 -12.39 18.34 -4.22
CA ASP A 268 -13.26 18.04 -5.35
C ASP A 268 -13.00 16.63 -5.91
N PRO A 269 -13.98 15.70 -5.82
CA PRO A 269 -13.82 14.33 -6.30
C PRO A 269 -13.75 14.24 -7.83
N ALA A 270 -14.32 15.20 -8.57
CA ALA A 270 -14.30 15.19 -10.02
C ALA A 270 -12.89 15.45 -10.56
N LEU A 271 -12.13 16.36 -9.94
CA LEU A 271 -10.73 16.63 -10.29
C LEU A 271 -9.82 15.43 -9.99
N ALA A 272 -9.99 14.79 -8.83
CA ALA A 272 -9.26 13.57 -8.47
C ALA A 272 -9.54 12.42 -9.47
N ARG A 273 -10.81 12.27 -9.86
CA ARG A 273 -11.21 11.27 -10.84
C ARG A 273 -10.68 11.59 -12.25
N ALA A 274 -10.70 12.86 -12.66
CA ALA A 274 -10.18 13.30 -13.95
C ALA A 274 -8.68 13.02 -14.07
N ALA A 275 -7.89 13.32 -13.03
CA ALA A 275 -6.47 13.01 -12.98
C ALA A 275 -6.21 11.49 -13.13
N THR A 276 -7.02 10.66 -12.46
CA THR A 276 -6.96 9.19 -12.60
C THR A 276 -7.27 8.73 -14.03
N LEU A 277 -8.30 9.30 -14.68
CA LEU A 277 -8.67 8.97 -16.06
C LEU A 277 -7.65 9.44 -17.11
N LEU A 278 -6.89 10.48 -16.78
CA LEU A 278 -5.77 10.99 -17.59
C LEU A 278 -4.46 10.26 -17.30
N ASP A 279 -4.40 9.40 -16.27
CA ASP A 279 -3.18 8.71 -15.81
C ASP A 279 -2.03 9.66 -15.47
N VAL A 280 -2.36 10.77 -14.79
CA VAL A 280 -1.38 11.78 -14.35
C VAL A 280 -1.61 12.18 -12.90
N PRO A 281 -0.55 12.59 -12.18
CA PRO A 281 -0.68 13.10 -10.81
C PRO A 281 -1.49 14.40 -10.77
N LEU A 282 -2.36 14.51 -9.77
CA LEU A 282 -3.06 15.74 -9.40
C LEU A 282 -2.20 16.57 -8.45
N ARG A 283 -1.97 17.83 -8.81
CA ARG A 283 -1.12 18.79 -8.09
C ARG A 283 -1.91 20.05 -7.78
N PHE A 284 -1.52 20.71 -6.70
CA PHE A 284 -2.21 21.88 -6.15
C PHE A 284 -1.25 23.05 -6.02
N ALA A 285 -1.72 24.25 -6.34
CA ALA A 285 -1.02 25.48 -6.06
C ALA A 285 -2.00 26.57 -5.62
N ASP A 286 -1.49 27.52 -4.87
CA ASP A 286 -2.24 28.74 -4.55
C ASP A 286 -1.99 29.73 -5.68
N ALA A 287 -3.05 30.33 -6.23
CA ALA A 287 -2.90 31.55 -7.01
C ALA A 287 -2.47 32.63 -6.00
N GLY A 288 -1.27 33.19 -6.12
CA GLY A 288 -0.69 34.05 -5.09
C GLY A 288 -1.60 35.20 -4.63
N ALA A 289 -1.41 35.67 -3.39
CA ALA A 289 -2.29 36.63 -2.69
C ALA A 289 -2.49 38.00 -3.39
N GLU A 290 -1.70 38.32 -4.41
CA GLU A 290 -1.80 39.56 -5.21
C GLU A 290 -2.58 39.39 -6.52
N ALA A 291 -2.90 38.16 -6.92
CA ALA A 291 -3.77 37.88 -8.05
C ALA A 291 -5.24 37.80 -7.56
N GLY A 292 -6.19 38.29 -8.35
CA GLY A 292 -7.62 38.19 -8.06
C GLY A 292 -8.15 36.75 -8.08
N GLU A 293 -9.28 36.49 -8.76
CA GLU A 293 -9.77 35.12 -8.94
C GLU A 293 -8.69 34.23 -9.59
N PRO A 294 -8.59 32.93 -9.19
CA PRO A 294 -7.57 32.04 -9.71
C PRO A 294 -7.68 31.92 -11.24
N ASN A 295 -6.65 32.31 -11.98
CA ASN A 295 -6.53 32.03 -13.41
C ASN A 295 -5.61 30.81 -13.61
N ALA A 296 -5.98 29.90 -14.52
CA ALA A 296 -5.18 28.74 -14.90
C ALA A 296 -3.75 29.10 -15.32
N GLU A 297 -3.54 30.21 -16.04
CA GLU A 297 -2.21 30.70 -16.42
C GLU A 297 -1.38 31.14 -15.21
N THR A 298 -1.97 31.89 -14.28
CA THR A 298 -1.31 32.32 -13.04
C THR A 298 -0.90 31.12 -12.16
N LEU A 299 -1.72 30.05 -12.14
CA LEU A 299 -1.36 28.82 -11.44
C LEU A 299 -0.12 28.17 -12.04
N LEU A 300 -0.02 28.09 -13.37
CA LEU A 300 1.15 27.54 -14.06
C LEU A 300 2.41 28.32 -13.69
N HIS A 301 2.37 29.65 -13.76
CA HIS A 301 3.50 30.51 -13.41
C HIS A 301 3.92 30.39 -11.95
N THR A 302 2.97 30.19 -11.04
CA THR A 302 3.26 30.05 -9.60
C THR A 302 3.84 28.67 -9.26
N ALA A 303 3.33 27.62 -9.91
CA ALA A 303 3.67 26.23 -9.57
C ALA A 303 4.92 25.72 -10.29
N LEU A 304 5.18 26.17 -11.52
CA LEU A 304 6.28 25.68 -12.35
C LEU A 304 7.56 26.45 -12.07
N ARG A 305 8.61 25.72 -11.65
CA ARG A 305 9.93 26.27 -11.33
C ARG A 305 10.96 26.04 -12.43
N VAL A 306 10.50 25.69 -13.63
CA VAL A 306 11.31 25.42 -14.82
C VAL A 306 10.95 26.39 -15.94
N PRO A 307 11.87 26.67 -16.89
CA PRO A 307 11.51 27.42 -18.09
C PRO A 307 10.36 26.73 -18.83
N HIS A 308 9.32 27.49 -19.16
CA HIS A 308 8.14 27.00 -19.86
C HIS A 308 7.53 28.11 -20.73
N GLU A 309 6.83 27.69 -21.77
CA GLU A 309 5.93 28.53 -22.56
C GLU A 309 4.50 28.24 -22.12
N THR A 310 3.79 29.29 -21.70
CA THR A 310 2.34 29.18 -21.44
C THR A 310 1.60 29.40 -22.75
N LEU A 311 0.64 28.51 -23.02
CA LEU A 311 -0.16 28.55 -24.23
C LEU A 311 -1.53 29.17 -23.90
N PRO A 312 -2.06 30.02 -24.79
CA PRO A 312 -3.30 30.73 -24.53
C PRO A 312 -4.45 29.76 -24.29
N GLU A 313 -5.28 30.11 -23.32
CA GLU A 313 -6.52 29.38 -23.06
C GLU A 313 -7.41 29.40 -24.30
N LEU A 314 -7.90 28.22 -24.69
CA LEU A 314 -8.88 28.09 -25.75
C LEU A 314 -10.26 28.17 -25.12
N ALA A 315 -10.97 29.27 -25.37
CA ALA A 315 -12.33 29.50 -24.89
C ALA A 315 -13.23 28.29 -25.21
N HIS A 316 -13.61 27.54 -24.18
CA HIS A 316 -14.61 26.47 -24.29
C HIS A 316 -15.88 26.91 -23.55
N ASP A 317 -16.80 27.46 -24.33
CA ASP A 317 -18.00 28.20 -23.91
C ASP A 317 -19.12 27.33 -23.31
N ALA A 318 -18.84 26.07 -22.94
CA ALA A 318 -19.89 25.09 -22.61
C ALA A 318 -19.91 24.60 -21.15
N ALA A 319 -18.88 24.85 -20.34
CA ALA A 319 -18.74 24.17 -19.04
C ALA A 319 -18.20 24.99 -17.86
N ASN A 320 -17.97 26.31 -17.97
CA ASN A 320 -17.32 27.10 -16.91
C ASN A 320 -15.97 26.48 -16.45
N LEU A 321 -15.28 25.82 -17.39
CA LEU A 321 -14.00 25.15 -17.18
C LEU A 321 -12.92 25.92 -17.95
N HIS A 322 -11.92 26.39 -17.22
CA HIS A 322 -10.80 27.14 -17.76
C HIS A 322 -9.56 26.24 -17.79
N VAL A 323 -8.99 26.03 -18.98
CA VAL A 323 -7.83 25.14 -19.17
C VAL A 323 -6.70 25.87 -19.86
N ALA A 324 -5.59 26.04 -19.16
CA ALA A 324 -4.34 26.53 -19.73
C ALA A 324 -3.29 25.42 -19.78
N LEU A 325 -2.40 25.46 -20.77
CA LEU A 325 -1.30 24.51 -20.91
C LEU A 325 0.04 25.22 -20.76
N ALA A 326 1.00 24.58 -20.11
CA ALA A 326 2.40 24.97 -20.17
C ALA A 326 3.22 23.87 -20.85
N LEU A 327 4.13 24.27 -21.74
CA LEU A 327 5.12 23.40 -22.39
C LEU A 327 6.52 23.71 -21.84
N ALA A 328 7.16 22.72 -21.23
CA ALA A 328 8.58 22.78 -20.92
C ALA A 328 9.42 22.16 -22.05
N PRO A 329 10.70 22.56 -22.20
CA PRO A 329 11.59 22.01 -23.23
C PRO A 329 11.97 20.54 -22.98
N LEU A 330 11.87 20.06 -21.74
CA LEU A 330 12.23 18.70 -21.32
C LEU A 330 11.13 18.10 -20.44
N ALA A 331 11.17 16.78 -20.25
CA ALA A 331 10.29 16.08 -19.33
C ALA A 331 10.36 16.70 -17.91
N ILE A 332 9.21 16.91 -17.29
CA ILE A 332 9.08 17.54 -15.97
C ILE A 332 8.84 16.44 -14.94
N ASP A 333 9.57 16.47 -13.82
CA ASP A 333 9.22 15.68 -12.65
C ASP A 333 7.97 16.26 -11.98
N PRO A 334 6.80 15.57 -12.00
CA PRO A 334 5.58 16.10 -11.42
C PRO A 334 5.65 16.38 -9.92
N ALA A 335 6.58 15.74 -9.20
CA ALA A 335 6.78 15.99 -7.78
C ALA A 335 7.27 17.42 -7.49
N THR A 336 7.86 18.09 -8.49
CA THR A 336 8.36 19.47 -8.39
C THR A 336 7.29 20.54 -8.67
N ILE A 337 6.11 20.14 -9.18
CA ILE A 337 5.02 21.05 -9.54
C ILE A 337 4.12 21.26 -8.32
N GLY A 338 4.01 22.47 -7.79
CA GLY A 338 3.11 22.75 -6.65
C GLY A 338 3.26 21.76 -5.49
N ARG A 339 2.15 21.33 -4.89
CA ARG A 339 2.09 20.30 -3.82
C ARG A 339 1.09 19.18 -4.14
N ALA A 340 1.29 18.01 -3.53
CA ALA A 340 0.29 16.94 -3.52
C ALA A 340 -0.80 17.21 -2.46
N ARG A 341 -1.95 16.53 -2.58
CA ARG A 341 -2.92 16.43 -1.49
C ARG A 341 -2.32 15.60 -0.35
N GLY A 342 -2.43 16.11 0.87
CA GLY A 342 -2.03 15.41 2.08
C GLY A 342 -2.86 14.16 2.33
N ARG A 343 -2.26 13.10 2.86
CA ARG A 343 -2.97 11.87 3.24
C ARG A 343 -2.70 11.55 4.70
N LEU A 344 -3.74 11.13 5.44
CA LEU A 344 -3.63 10.52 6.75
C LEU A 344 -4.32 9.16 6.73
N SER A 345 -3.55 8.08 6.91
CA SER A 345 -4.09 6.72 7.00
C SER A 345 -3.96 6.22 8.44
N VAL A 346 -5.07 5.92 9.09
CA VAL A 346 -5.08 5.28 10.42
C VAL A 346 -5.17 3.78 10.23
N ILE A 347 -4.11 3.06 10.57
CA ILE A 347 -3.98 1.65 10.18
C ILE A 347 -3.96 0.70 11.38
N GLY A 348 -4.51 -0.49 11.17
CA GLY A 348 -4.38 -1.61 12.09
C GLY A 348 -3.23 -2.53 11.70
N LEU A 349 -2.25 -2.68 12.59
CA LEU A 349 -1.12 -3.61 12.39
C LEU A 349 -1.51 -5.09 12.61
N GLY A 350 -2.73 -5.35 13.09
CA GLY A 350 -3.12 -6.67 13.58
C GLY A 350 -2.51 -6.97 14.96
N PRO A 351 -2.54 -8.24 15.41
CA PRO A 351 -2.15 -8.61 16.77
C PRO A 351 -0.63 -8.56 17.01
N GLY A 352 0.18 -8.54 15.95
CA GLY A 352 1.62 -8.33 15.99
C GLY A 352 2.46 -9.25 15.11
N ARG A 353 1.81 -10.22 14.46
CA ARG A 353 2.43 -11.15 13.51
C ARG A 353 2.35 -10.52 12.11
N PRO A 354 3.46 -10.43 11.35
CA PRO A 354 3.45 -9.75 10.05
C PRO A 354 2.47 -10.33 9.03
N ASP A 355 2.20 -11.63 9.09
CA ASP A 355 1.25 -12.34 8.21
C ASP A 355 -0.22 -12.09 8.55
N LEU A 356 -0.49 -11.55 9.74
CA LEU A 356 -1.83 -11.09 10.16
C LEU A 356 -2.05 -9.60 9.92
N MET A 357 -1.06 -8.90 9.35
CA MET A 357 -1.22 -7.55 8.84
C MET A 357 -1.87 -7.62 7.46
N VAL A 358 -2.99 -6.92 7.28
CA VAL A 358 -3.67 -6.91 5.98
C VAL A 358 -2.82 -6.20 4.91
N PRO A 359 -2.87 -6.63 3.64
CA PRO A 359 -2.07 -6.01 2.58
C PRO A 359 -2.25 -4.49 2.46
N ALA A 360 -3.48 -3.99 2.64
CA ALA A 360 -3.76 -2.55 2.59
C ALA A 360 -2.98 -1.74 3.65
N ALA A 361 -2.82 -2.27 4.87
CA ALA A 361 -2.05 -1.62 5.92
C ALA A 361 -0.55 -1.59 5.60
N ARG A 362 -0.03 -2.66 4.98
CA ARG A 362 1.34 -2.71 4.48
C ARG A 362 1.57 -1.71 3.34
N THR A 363 0.64 -1.61 2.38
CA THR A 363 0.71 -0.62 1.30
C THR A 363 0.77 0.80 1.86
N ALA A 364 -0.14 1.15 2.78
CA ALA A 364 -0.13 2.46 3.42
C ALA A 364 1.19 2.76 4.15
N LEU A 365 1.75 1.78 4.89
CA LEU A 365 3.09 1.92 5.48
C LEU A 365 4.17 2.15 4.43
N ASN A 366 4.15 1.40 3.34
CA ASN A 366 5.14 1.50 2.27
C ASN A 366 5.05 2.78 1.44
N GLU A 367 3.94 3.51 1.51
CA GLU A 367 3.74 4.81 0.84
C GLU A 367 3.94 6.00 1.77
N ALA A 368 3.98 5.77 3.09
CA ALA A 368 4.08 6.84 4.08
C ALA A 368 5.46 7.51 4.06
N THR A 369 5.49 8.82 4.24
CA THR A 369 6.69 9.60 4.57
C THR A 369 6.87 9.75 6.08
N ASP A 370 5.77 9.80 6.83
CA ASP A 370 5.76 10.02 8.27
C ASP A 370 4.89 8.97 8.98
N ILE A 371 5.42 8.38 10.05
CA ILE A 371 4.78 7.31 10.82
C ILE A 371 4.64 7.77 12.26
N LEU A 372 3.40 7.86 12.73
CA LEU A 372 3.06 8.26 14.09
C LEU A 372 2.44 7.09 14.84
N GLY A 373 2.74 6.99 16.13
CA GLY A 373 2.10 6.01 16.99
C GLY A 373 2.76 5.90 18.34
N TYR A 374 2.20 5.02 19.16
CA TYR A 374 2.87 4.59 20.39
C TYR A 374 4.15 3.83 20.04
N ASP A 375 5.27 4.13 20.73
CA ASP A 375 6.59 3.57 20.43
C ASP A 375 6.62 2.06 20.21
N THR A 376 5.85 1.30 21.00
CA THR A 376 5.80 -0.17 20.84
C THR A 376 5.18 -0.56 19.51
N TYR A 377 4.15 0.14 19.05
CA TYR A 377 3.45 -0.17 17.80
C TYR A 377 4.27 0.28 16.59
N VAL A 378 4.96 1.41 16.68
CA VAL A 378 5.85 1.84 15.60
C VAL A 378 6.98 0.82 15.39
N LYS A 379 7.57 0.30 16.48
CA LYS A 379 8.56 -0.80 16.41
C LYS A 379 7.98 -2.06 15.77
N MET A 380 6.69 -2.35 15.99
CA MET A 380 6.00 -3.50 15.38
C MET A 380 5.65 -3.28 13.89
N ALA A 381 5.52 -2.04 13.42
CA ALA A 381 5.16 -1.74 12.04
C ALA A 381 6.29 -2.06 11.03
N GLY A 382 7.53 -2.13 11.54
CA GLY A 382 8.73 -2.34 10.74
C GLY A 382 8.76 -3.67 9.95
N PRO A 383 9.76 -3.84 9.06
CA PRO A 383 10.81 -2.88 8.72
C PRO A 383 10.27 -1.63 8.01
N LEU A 384 10.92 -0.48 8.21
CA LEU A 384 10.59 0.81 7.62
C LEU A 384 11.69 1.24 6.65
N ARG A 385 11.35 2.01 5.63
CA ARG A 385 12.33 2.56 4.68
C ARG A 385 13.19 3.64 5.36
N PRO A 386 14.42 3.94 4.87
CA PRO A 386 15.33 4.84 5.58
C PRO A 386 14.91 6.30 5.51
N ASP A 387 14.11 6.66 4.50
CA ASP A 387 13.56 7.99 4.29
C ASP A 387 12.32 8.27 5.15
N GLN A 388 11.74 7.24 5.79
CA GLN A 388 10.55 7.39 6.63
C GLN A 388 10.88 8.03 7.97
N ARG A 389 10.08 9.03 8.34
CA ARG A 389 10.21 9.76 9.59
C ARG A 389 9.31 9.14 10.65
N VAL A 390 9.91 8.72 11.76
CA VAL A 390 9.19 8.11 12.89
C VAL A 390 8.94 9.16 13.97
N HIS A 391 7.68 9.32 14.35
CA HIS A 391 7.21 10.19 15.42
C HIS A 391 6.57 9.32 16.51
N GLY A 392 7.44 8.72 17.33
CA GLY A 392 7.04 7.93 18.48
C GLY A 392 6.61 8.80 19.65
N THR A 393 5.48 8.47 20.28
CA THR A 393 5.04 9.13 21.53
C THR A 393 4.67 8.10 22.60
N ASP A 394 4.45 8.57 23.83
CA ASP A 394 3.90 7.75 24.90
C ASP A 394 2.40 7.43 24.68
N ASN A 395 1.76 6.71 25.59
CA ASN A 395 0.36 6.29 25.44
C ASN A 395 -0.67 7.24 26.08
N ARG A 396 -0.33 8.49 26.41
CA ARG A 396 -1.21 9.42 27.16
C ARG A 396 -1.70 10.61 26.35
N GLU A 397 -1.25 10.75 25.12
CA GLU A 397 -1.42 11.95 24.31
C GLU A 397 -2.13 11.65 22.97
N GLU A 398 -3.17 10.81 22.96
CA GLU A 398 -3.84 10.40 21.71
C GLU A 398 -4.34 11.60 20.90
N MET A 399 -4.96 12.59 21.56
CA MET A 399 -5.48 13.79 20.90
C MET A 399 -4.36 14.66 20.30
N GLN A 400 -3.24 14.84 21.01
CA GLN A 400 -2.11 15.61 20.48
C GLN A 400 -1.46 14.89 19.29
N ARG A 401 -1.36 13.55 19.36
CA ARG A 401 -0.84 12.74 18.27
C ARG A 401 -1.72 12.85 17.01
N ALA A 402 -3.04 12.86 17.17
CA ALA A 402 -3.98 13.06 16.07
C ALA A 402 -3.81 14.44 15.41
N ARG A 403 -3.67 15.51 16.22
CA ARG A 403 -3.41 16.87 15.71
C ARG A 403 -2.10 16.97 14.95
N HIS A 404 -1.01 16.42 15.50
CA HIS A 404 0.30 16.39 14.83
C HIS A 404 0.23 15.64 13.49
N ALA A 405 -0.56 14.56 13.40
CA ALA A 405 -0.75 13.85 12.15
C ALA A 405 -1.43 14.72 11.07
N PHE A 406 -2.43 15.54 11.44
CA PHE A 406 -3.05 16.49 10.51
C PHE A 406 -2.14 17.67 10.14
N GLU A 407 -1.32 18.19 11.06
CA GLU A 407 -0.33 19.22 10.76
C GLU A 407 0.67 18.75 9.69
N LEU A 408 1.14 17.51 9.80
CA LEU A 408 2.02 16.91 8.81
C LEU A 408 1.28 16.64 7.49
N ALA A 409 0.08 16.06 7.55
CA ALA A 409 -0.68 15.70 6.36
C ALA A 409 -1.09 16.94 5.57
N SER A 410 -1.59 18.00 6.22
CA SER A 410 -2.01 19.26 5.56
C SER A 410 -0.86 19.99 4.83
N ALA A 411 0.40 19.66 5.14
CA ALA A 411 1.57 20.09 4.37
C ALA A 411 1.80 19.28 3.07
N GLY A 412 0.87 18.40 2.66
CA GLY A 412 0.98 17.56 1.48
C GLY A 412 1.72 16.24 1.70
N ARG A 413 1.95 15.84 2.96
CA ARG A 413 2.69 14.60 3.30
C ARG A 413 1.79 13.38 3.32
N SER A 414 2.39 12.20 3.16
CA SER A 414 1.74 10.90 3.32
C SER A 414 1.99 10.38 4.73
N VAL A 415 0.96 10.42 5.57
CA VAL A 415 1.07 10.18 7.01
C VAL A 415 0.35 8.90 7.40
N VAL A 416 0.99 8.06 8.21
CA VAL A 416 0.38 6.86 8.78
C VAL A 416 0.32 6.97 10.31
N MET A 417 -0.87 6.75 10.86
CA MET A 417 -1.11 6.59 12.29
C MET A 417 -1.27 5.10 12.62
N VAL A 418 -0.32 4.51 13.33
CA VAL A 418 -0.34 3.06 13.63
C VAL A 418 -1.12 2.74 14.91
N SER A 419 -1.96 1.71 14.83
CA SER A 419 -2.65 1.09 15.95
C SER A 419 -2.39 -0.42 15.99
N SER A 420 -2.32 -1.01 17.18
CA SER A 420 -2.36 -2.47 17.34
C SER A 420 -3.78 -2.98 17.10
N GLY A 421 -3.91 -4.18 16.54
CA GLY A 421 -5.22 -4.75 16.23
C GLY A 421 -5.90 -3.99 15.10
N ASP A 422 -7.13 -3.53 15.36
CA ASP A 422 -7.93 -2.72 14.46
C ASP A 422 -7.99 -1.26 14.98
N PRO A 423 -7.82 -0.23 14.12
CA PRO A 423 -7.79 1.16 14.57
C PRO A 423 -9.15 1.68 15.05
N GLY A 424 -10.26 1.02 14.67
CA GLY A 424 -11.61 1.32 15.12
C GLY A 424 -11.98 0.68 16.47
N VAL A 425 -11.18 -0.27 16.96
CA VAL A 425 -11.47 -1.00 18.21
C VAL A 425 -10.60 -0.46 19.35
N PHE A 426 -11.14 0.49 20.13
CA PHE A 426 -10.47 1.11 21.29
C PHE A 426 -9.06 1.67 20.97
N ALA A 427 -8.91 2.28 19.79
CA ALA A 427 -7.64 2.76 19.27
C ALA A 427 -7.79 4.15 18.59
N MET A 428 -6.85 4.51 17.70
CA MET A 428 -6.66 5.90 17.25
C MET A 428 -7.72 6.44 16.30
N ALA A 429 -8.55 5.62 15.65
CA ALA A 429 -9.49 6.13 14.64
C ALA A 429 -10.49 7.12 15.23
N ALA A 430 -11.05 6.81 16.42
CA ALA A 430 -11.96 7.71 17.11
C ALA A 430 -11.29 9.05 17.47
N ALA A 431 -10.09 9.02 18.07
CA ALA A 431 -9.34 10.22 18.43
C ALA A 431 -8.96 11.08 17.20
N VAL A 432 -8.68 10.46 16.06
CA VAL A 432 -8.40 11.16 14.80
C VAL A 432 -9.66 11.85 14.26
N LEU A 433 -10.81 11.17 14.29
CA LEU A 433 -12.08 11.76 13.87
C LEU A 433 -12.52 12.89 14.80
N GLU A 434 -12.38 12.72 16.12
CA GLU A 434 -12.65 13.77 17.11
C GLU A 434 -11.75 14.99 16.89
N ALA A 435 -10.46 14.78 16.57
CA ALA A 435 -9.54 15.87 16.26
C ALA A 435 -9.94 16.64 14.99
N LEU A 436 -10.46 15.93 13.98
CA LEU A 436 -10.95 16.55 12.75
C LEU A 436 -12.27 17.30 12.98
N GLU A 437 -13.23 16.69 13.67
CA GLU A 437 -14.52 17.30 14.01
C GLU A 437 -14.36 18.58 14.83
N ALA A 438 -13.44 18.57 15.81
CA ALA A 438 -13.17 19.74 16.66
C ALA A 438 -12.35 20.83 15.95
N SER A 439 -11.82 20.56 14.75
CA SER A 439 -10.99 21.50 14.01
C SER A 439 -11.81 22.50 13.21
N GLN A 440 -11.36 23.75 13.18
CA GLN A 440 -11.85 24.79 12.26
C GLN A 440 -10.81 25.09 11.15
N ASN A 441 -9.84 24.19 10.96
CA ASN A 441 -8.78 24.37 9.98
C ASN A 441 -9.17 23.71 8.65
N ASP A 442 -9.48 24.53 7.64
CA ASP A 442 -9.84 24.05 6.29
C ASP A 442 -8.75 23.18 5.66
N ALA A 443 -7.47 23.43 5.99
CA ALA A 443 -6.36 22.61 5.50
C ALA A 443 -6.40 21.18 6.06
N TRP A 444 -7.00 20.96 7.23
CA TRP A 444 -7.22 19.62 7.79
C TRP A 444 -8.41 18.94 7.15
N ALA A 445 -9.50 19.69 6.89
CA ALA A 445 -10.65 19.18 6.14
C ALA A 445 -10.27 18.76 4.71
N ALA A 446 -9.23 19.38 4.13
CA ALA A 446 -8.68 19.00 2.84
C ALA A 446 -7.84 17.72 2.84
N VAL A 447 -7.37 17.22 3.99
CA VAL A 447 -6.57 15.99 4.07
C VAL A 447 -7.39 14.78 3.62
N GLU A 448 -6.81 13.92 2.80
CA GLU A 448 -7.39 12.62 2.47
C GLU A 448 -7.23 11.66 3.66
N LEU A 449 -8.29 11.53 4.46
CA LEU A 449 -8.34 10.63 5.61
C LEU A 449 -8.84 9.25 5.21
N SER A 450 -8.14 8.19 5.65
CA SER A 450 -8.59 6.80 5.50
C SER A 450 -8.40 6.00 6.78
N ILE A 451 -9.33 5.08 7.05
CA ILE A 451 -9.22 4.12 8.16
C ILE A 451 -9.02 2.73 7.54
N VAL A 452 -7.84 2.14 7.78
CA VAL A 452 -7.46 0.85 7.22
C VAL A 452 -7.61 -0.22 8.30
N PRO A 453 -8.48 -1.23 8.09
CA PRO A 453 -8.79 -2.21 9.13
C PRO A 453 -7.60 -3.10 9.48
N GLY A 454 -7.67 -3.77 10.62
CA GLY A 454 -6.70 -4.77 11.04
C GLY A 454 -7.33 -5.93 11.81
N VAL A 455 -6.61 -7.03 11.97
CA VAL A 455 -7.09 -8.17 12.74
C VAL A 455 -7.07 -7.83 14.23
N SER A 456 -8.25 -7.63 14.81
CA SER A 456 -8.40 -7.28 16.22
C SER A 456 -7.96 -8.42 17.16
N ALA A 457 -7.48 -8.06 18.37
CA ALA A 457 -6.93 -9.03 19.33
C ALA A 457 -7.93 -10.09 19.76
N ALA A 458 -9.22 -9.74 19.90
CA ALA A 458 -10.29 -10.69 20.20
C ALA A 458 -10.44 -11.77 19.12
N LEU A 459 -10.45 -11.37 17.85
CA LEU A 459 -10.58 -12.30 16.73
C LEU A 459 -9.34 -13.18 16.57
N ALA A 460 -8.14 -12.60 16.74
CA ALA A 460 -6.90 -13.36 16.71
C ALA A 460 -6.83 -14.40 17.84
N THR A 461 -7.26 -14.03 19.05
CA THR A 461 -7.32 -14.94 20.21
C THR A 461 -8.34 -16.05 19.97
N ALA A 462 -9.53 -15.70 19.47
CA ALA A 462 -10.58 -16.65 19.16
C ALA A 462 -10.12 -17.68 18.13
N ALA A 463 -9.48 -17.24 17.04
CA ALA A 463 -8.98 -18.11 15.99
C ALA A 463 -7.93 -19.11 16.48
N GLN A 464 -7.10 -18.73 17.46
CA GLN A 464 -6.14 -19.67 18.07
C GLN A 464 -6.82 -20.66 19.03
N ALA A 465 -7.90 -20.25 19.69
CA ALA A 465 -8.65 -21.08 20.63
C ALA A 465 -9.71 -21.99 19.99
N GLY A 466 -10.09 -21.72 18.73
CA GLY A 466 -11.16 -22.41 18.02
C GLY A 466 -12.19 -21.41 17.49
N ALA A 467 -13.39 -21.42 18.08
CA ALA A 467 -14.47 -20.51 17.70
C ALA A 467 -15.29 -20.04 18.93
N PRO A 468 -14.65 -19.51 20.00
CA PRO A 468 -15.38 -19.01 21.17
C PRO A 468 -16.27 -17.81 20.86
N LEU A 469 -16.08 -17.13 19.72
CA LEU A 469 -16.93 -16.04 19.24
C LEU A 469 -17.91 -16.50 18.15
N GLY A 470 -18.26 -17.80 18.12
CA GLY A 470 -19.12 -18.40 17.09
C GLY A 470 -20.62 -18.09 17.22
N HIS A 471 -21.00 -17.37 18.28
CA HIS A 471 -22.34 -16.86 18.57
C HIS A 471 -22.25 -15.34 18.80
N ASP A 472 -23.38 -14.65 18.92
CA ASP A 472 -23.47 -13.24 19.35
C ASP A 472 -22.53 -12.94 20.51
N PHE A 473 -21.71 -11.92 20.31
CA PHE A 473 -20.67 -11.52 21.24
C PHE A 473 -20.58 -9.99 21.31
N CYS A 474 -19.94 -9.49 22.35
CA CYS A 474 -19.59 -8.08 22.46
C CYS A 474 -18.11 -7.90 22.86
N MET A 475 -17.56 -6.75 22.49
CA MET A 475 -16.23 -6.30 22.91
C MET A 475 -16.39 -5.13 23.89
N LEU A 476 -15.79 -5.23 25.06
CA LEU A 476 -15.92 -4.24 26.12
C LEU A 476 -14.54 -3.83 26.61
N SER A 477 -14.27 -2.53 26.70
CA SER A 477 -13.07 -2.02 27.38
C SER A 477 -13.39 -1.81 28.86
N LEU A 478 -12.55 -2.36 29.75
CA LEU A 478 -12.67 -2.16 31.20
C LEU A 478 -11.97 -0.88 31.69
N SER A 479 -11.31 -0.14 30.80
CA SER A 479 -10.74 1.18 31.12
C SER A 479 -11.82 2.25 31.30
N ASP A 480 -11.78 2.92 32.45
CA ASP A 480 -12.68 4.00 32.88
C ASP A 480 -12.07 5.42 32.75
N ASN A 481 -10.90 5.54 32.10
CA ASN A 481 -10.22 6.85 31.92
C ASN A 481 -11.12 7.95 31.35
N LEU A 482 -11.93 7.58 30.35
CA LEU A 482 -12.81 8.50 29.62
C LEU A 482 -14.29 8.08 29.75
N LYS A 483 -14.59 7.11 30.61
CA LYS A 483 -15.92 6.50 30.75
C LYS A 483 -16.18 6.20 32.22
N PRO A 484 -17.23 6.78 32.84
CA PRO A 484 -17.56 6.44 34.22
C PRO A 484 -17.75 4.93 34.39
N TRP A 485 -17.15 4.37 35.46
CA TRP A 485 -17.21 2.93 35.74
C TRP A 485 -18.65 2.41 35.81
N THR A 486 -19.59 3.20 36.34
CA THR A 486 -21.02 2.87 36.41
C THR A 486 -21.61 2.49 35.05
N ILE A 487 -21.18 3.15 33.96
CA ILE A 487 -21.61 2.81 32.59
C ILE A 487 -21.02 1.47 32.14
N ILE A 488 -19.79 1.15 32.55
CA ILE A 488 -19.15 -0.14 32.27
C ILE A 488 -19.89 -1.26 33.01
N GLU A 489 -20.28 -1.05 34.27
CA GLU A 489 -21.08 -2.02 35.05
C GLU A 489 -22.42 -2.30 34.39
N THR A 490 -23.16 -1.27 33.96
CA THR A 490 -24.44 -1.45 33.25
C THR A 490 -24.26 -2.29 31.99
N ARG A 491 -23.20 -2.02 31.19
CA ARG A 491 -22.91 -2.79 29.97
C ARG A 491 -22.57 -4.25 30.27
N LEU A 492 -21.76 -4.50 31.30
CA LEU A 492 -21.42 -5.85 31.74
C LEU A 492 -22.67 -6.62 32.18
N ARG A 493 -23.53 -6.02 33.00
CA ARG A 493 -24.80 -6.63 33.43
C ARG A 493 -25.68 -6.99 32.24
N HIS A 494 -25.89 -6.07 31.30
CA HIS A 494 -26.70 -6.35 30.12
C HIS A 494 -26.10 -7.41 29.21
N ALA A 495 -24.79 -7.38 28.95
CA ALA A 495 -24.12 -8.38 28.13
C ALA A 495 -24.19 -9.79 28.78
N ALA A 496 -24.00 -9.84 30.10
CA ALA A 496 -24.15 -11.08 30.85
C ALA A 496 -25.60 -11.57 30.83
N GLN A 497 -26.58 -10.72 31.12
CA GLN A 497 -28.00 -11.07 31.10
C GLN A 497 -28.48 -11.55 29.71
N ALA A 498 -27.97 -10.97 28.63
CA ALA A 498 -28.30 -11.34 27.25
C ALA A 498 -27.57 -12.62 26.76
N ASP A 499 -26.86 -13.32 27.65
CA ASP A 499 -26.06 -14.50 27.34
C ASP A 499 -24.99 -14.33 26.25
N LEU A 500 -24.50 -13.10 26.05
CA LEU A 500 -23.46 -12.83 25.05
C LEU A 500 -22.11 -13.40 25.50
N VAL A 501 -21.29 -13.80 24.53
CA VAL A 501 -19.85 -13.98 24.74
C VAL A 501 -19.21 -12.59 24.90
N MET A 502 -18.29 -12.44 25.84
CA MET A 502 -17.69 -11.14 26.17
C MET A 502 -16.18 -11.17 25.98
N ALA A 503 -15.64 -10.30 25.12
CA ALA A 503 -14.21 -10.07 24.96
C ALA A 503 -13.79 -8.77 25.67
N PHE A 504 -12.96 -8.88 26.70
CA PHE A 504 -12.50 -7.75 27.49
C PHE A 504 -11.17 -7.17 26.99
N TYR A 505 -11.22 -5.91 26.60
CA TYR A 505 -10.06 -5.06 26.30
C TYR A 505 -9.65 -4.26 27.52
N ASN A 506 -8.36 -3.93 27.59
CA ASN A 506 -7.77 -3.17 28.69
C ASN A 506 -8.19 -3.73 30.07
N PRO A 507 -8.08 -5.05 30.29
CA PRO A 507 -8.78 -5.70 31.39
C PRO A 507 -8.27 -5.28 32.77
N ILE A 508 -6.97 -4.98 32.88
CA ILE A 508 -6.34 -4.57 34.14
C ILE A 508 -5.12 -3.71 33.86
N SER A 509 -4.91 -2.67 34.67
CA SER A 509 -3.73 -1.78 34.57
C SER A 509 -3.04 -1.61 35.92
N ARG A 510 -1.77 -1.17 35.91
CA ARG A 510 -1.04 -0.83 37.15
C ARG A 510 -1.73 0.27 37.96
N ALA A 511 -2.34 1.24 37.28
CA ALA A 511 -3.05 2.34 37.92
C ALA A 511 -4.39 1.91 38.54
N ARG A 512 -4.99 0.83 38.04
CA ARG A 512 -6.32 0.36 38.44
C ARG A 512 -6.36 -1.18 38.48
N PRO A 513 -5.82 -1.79 39.54
CA PRO A 513 -5.73 -3.24 39.64
C PRO A 513 -7.06 -3.94 40.00
N TRP A 514 -8.14 -3.19 40.24
CA TRP A 514 -9.41 -3.71 40.79
C TRP A 514 -10.50 -3.96 39.72
N GLN A 515 -10.35 -3.42 38.51
CA GLN A 515 -11.42 -3.35 37.51
C GLN A 515 -11.86 -4.75 37.03
N LEU A 516 -10.89 -5.62 36.75
CA LEU A 516 -11.18 -6.99 36.32
C LEU A 516 -11.95 -7.75 37.40
N ASP A 517 -11.53 -7.68 38.66
CA ASP A 517 -12.20 -8.40 39.74
C ASP A 517 -13.67 -7.96 39.87
N LYS A 518 -13.94 -6.65 39.80
CA LYS A 518 -15.31 -6.13 39.79
C LYS A 518 -16.12 -6.58 38.58
N ALA A 519 -15.51 -6.59 37.39
CA ALA A 519 -16.18 -7.08 36.19
C ALA A 519 -16.53 -8.58 36.31
N LEU A 520 -15.62 -9.39 36.85
CA LEU A 520 -15.85 -10.82 37.07
C LEU A 520 -16.91 -11.08 38.13
N ASP A 521 -16.96 -10.30 39.21
CA ASP A 521 -18.03 -10.39 40.21
C ASP A 521 -19.40 -10.18 39.57
N ILE A 522 -19.55 -9.16 38.73
CA ILE A 522 -20.79 -8.90 37.98
C ILE A 522 -21.14 -10.07 37.07
N VAL A 523 -20.17 -10.59 36.31
CA VAL A 523 -20.42 -11.69 35.37
C VAL A 523 -20.81 -12.98 36.11
N ARG A 524 -20.23 -13.24 37.28
CA ARG A 524 -20.57 -14.40 38.14
C ARG A 524 -22.00 -14.36 38.68
N GLU A 525 -22.66 -13.21 38.68
CA GLU A 525 -24.09 -13.13 39.02
C GLU A 525 -24.98 -13.83 37.96
N TYR A 526 -24.50 -13.97 36.71
CA TYR A 526 -25.28 -14.49 35.57
C TYR A 526 -24.68 -15.74 34.91
N ARG A 527 -23.42 -16.08 35.21
CA ARG A 527 -22.69 -17.19 34.59
C ARG A 527 -22.29 -18.23 35.61
N ALA A 528 -22.44 -19.51 35.25
CA ALA A 528 -22.00 -20.61 36.09
C ALA A 528 -20.46 -20.60 36.24
N PRO A 529 -19.91 -21.04 37.40
CA PRO A 529 -18.47 -21.14 37.59
C PRO A 529 -17.75 -21.99 36.54
N SER A 530 -18.42 -22.96 35.93
CA SER A 530 -17.90 -23.84 34.87
C SER A 530 -17.81 -23.19 33.48
N THR A 531 -18.32 -21.96 33.31
CA THR A 531 -18.29 -21.22 32.04
C THR A 531 -16.87 -21.12 31.52
N GLN A 532 -16.65 -21.46 30.25
CA GLN A 532 -15.32 -21.44 29.63
C GLN A 532 -14.81 -20.01 29.46
N VAL A 533 -13.53 -19.81 29.77
CA VAL A 533 -12.79 -18.57 29.59
C VAL A 533 -11.51 -18.86 28.82
N VAL A 534 -11.23 -18.04 27.80
CA VAL A 534 -9.98 -18.07 27.04
C VAL A 534 -9.15 -16.84 27.38
N LEU A 535 -7.89 -17.06 27.74
CA LEU A 535 -6.87 -16.03 27.93
C LEU A 535 -5.85 -16.10 26.80
N GLY A 536 -5.81 -15.06 25.98
CA GLY A 536 -4.80 -14.87 24.95
C GLY A 536 -3.84 -13.76 25.34
N ARG A 537 -2.62 -14.10 25.75
CA ARG A 537 -1.59 -13.13 26.12
C ARG A 537 -0.59 -12.97 24.99
N ASP A 538 -0.28 -11.73 24.61
CA ASP A 538 0.71 -11.41 23.55
C ASP A 538 0.47 -12.23 22.25
N ILE A 539 -0.81 -12.45 21.92
CA ILE A 539 -1.21 -13.22 20.73
C ILE A 539 -0.60 -12.59 19.49
N GLY A 540 0.02 -13.42 18.65
CA GLY A 540 0.72 -12.96 17.46
C GLY A 540 2.10 -12.34 17.71
N ARG A 541 2.61 -12.36 18.94
CA ARG A 541 3.95 -11.84 19.29
C ARG A 541 4.85 -12.94 19.86
N PRO A 542 6.18 -12.75 19.89
CA PRO A 542 7.08 -13.67 20.56
C PRO A 542 6.68 -13.87 22.02
N GLY A 543 6.57 -15.12 22.45
CA GLY A 543 6.13 -15.47 23.81
C GLY A 543 4.61 -15.44 24.02
N GLY A 544 3.80 -15.36 22.94
CA GLY A 544 2.36 -15.46 23.04
C GLY A 544 1.90 -16.79 23.67
N THR A 545 0.95 -16.73 24.58
CA THR A 545 0.40 -17.90 25.28
C THR A 545 -1.12 -17.92 25.18
N LEU A 546 -1.67 -19.11 25.01
CA LEU A 546 -3.10 -19.36 25.05
C LEU A 546 -3.43 -20.29 26.22
N ARG A 547 -4.38 -19.89 27.07
CA ARG A 547 -4.87 -20.71 28.19
C ARG A 547 -6.38 -20.76 28.16
N THR A 548 -6.93 -21.95 28.37
CA THR A 548 -8.36 -22.16 28.61
C THR A 548 -8.54 -22.58 30.06
N LEU A 549 -9.49 -21.94 30.74
CA LEU A 549 -9.88 -22.24 32.12
C LEU A 549 -11.34 -21.88 32.33
N THR A 550 -11.87 -22.08 33.54
CA THR A 550 -13.25 -21.75 33.87
C THR A 550 -13.38 -20.41 34.61
N LEU A 551 -14.57 -19.80 34.58
CA LEU A 551 -14.83 -18.53 35.28
C LEU A 551 -14.58 -18.62 36.80
N GLY A 552 -14.80 -19.79 37.40
CA GLY A 552 -14.52 -20.06 38.81
C GLY A 552 -13.02 -20.14 39.14
N GLU A 553 -12.19 -20.54 38.17
CA GLU A 553 -10.74 -20.63 38.30
C GLU A 553 -10.03 -19.30 38.02
N LEU A 554 -10.60 -18.45 37.16
CA LEU A 554 -10.00 -17.19 36.74
C LEU A 554 -9.69 -16.30 37.94
N ARG A 555 -8.44 -15.82 38.01
CA ARG A 555 -7.98 -14.80 38.97
C ARG A 555 -7.45 -13.59 38.20
N SER A 556 -7.57 -12.40 38.79
CA SER A 556 -6.99 -11.18 38.20
C SER A 556 -5.47 -11.27 38.00
N ALA A 557 -4.78 -12.04 38.84
CA ALA A 557 -3.35 -12.32 38.71
C ALA A 557 -2.96 -13.10 37.43
N ASP A 558 -3.91 -13.76 36.75
CA ASP A 558 -3.67 -14.45 35.48
C ASP A 558 -3.60 -13.48 34.28
N VAL A 559 -3.98 -12.22 34.46
CA VAL A 559 -4.25 -11.25 33.40
C VAL A 559 -3.39 -10.01 33.58
N ASP A 560 -2.92 -9.44 32.47
CA ASP A 560 -2.34 -8.10 32.44
C ASP A 560 -2.82 -7.27 31.24
N MET A 561 -2.24 -6.09 31.02
CA MET A 561 -2.56 -5.19 29.91
C MET A 561 -2.40 -5.80 28.50
N ARG A 562 -1.69 -6.93 28.35
CA ARG A 562 -1.44 -7.60 27.06
C ARG A 562 -2.27 -8.86 26.89
N THR A 563 -3.20 -9.09 27.80
CA THR A 563 -4.04 -10.29 27.84
C THR A 563 -5.43 -9.95 27.33
N MET A 564 -5.90 -10.68 26.31
CA MET A 564 -7.28 -10.70 25.88
C MET A 564 -8.04 -11.75 26.70
N VAL A 565 -9.14 -11.34 27.33
CA VAL A 565 -9.99 -12.24 28.13
C VAL A 565 -11.30 -12.44 27.38
N ILE A 566 -11.60 -13.67 26.96
CA ILE A 566 -12.88 -14.03 26.33
C ILE A 566 -13.65 -14.90 27.31
N VAL A 567 -14.76 -14.40 27.83
CA VAL A 567 -15.70 -15.15 28.68
C VAL A 567 -16.83 -15.67 27.82
N GLY A 568 -16.98 -16.99 27.78
CA GLY A 568 -18.02 -17.68 27.03
C GLY A 568 -19.45 -17.33 27.50
N SER A 569 -20.41 -17.64 26.63
CA SER A 569 -21.83 -17.77 26.99
C SER A 569 -22.08 -19.04 27.79
N SER A 570 -23.31 -19.21 28.29
CA SER A 570 -23.78 -20.41 28.98
C SER A 570 -23.60 -21.71 28.16
N LEU A 571 -23.56 -21.62 26.82
CA LEU A 571 -23.41 -22.76 25.91
C LEU A 571 -21.96 -23.04 25.49
N THR A 572 -21.02 -22.18 25.88
CA THR A 572 -19.63 -22.32 25.43
C THR A 572 -18.99 -23.55 26.06
N ARG A 573 -18.39 -24.39 25.22
CA ARG A 573 -17.81 -25.68 25.63
C ARG A 573 -16.45 -25.90 25.02
N SER A 574 -15.69 -26.79 25.64
CA SER A 574 -14.38 -27.22 25.18
C SER A 574 -14.34 -28.72 24.95
N PHE A 575 -13.45 -29.15 24.06
CA PHE A 575 -13.16 -30.56 23.83
C PHE A 575 -11.69 -30.73 23.43
N ALA A 576 -11.11 -31.87 23.79
CA ALA A 576 -9.76 -32.23 23.40
C ALA A 576 -9.74 -32.79 21.97
N CYS A 577 -8.71 -32.46 21.19
CA CYS A 577 -8.53 -32.96 19.82
C CYS A 577 -7.05 -33.24 19.53
N GLY A 578 -6.80 -34.33 18.81
CA GLY A 578 -5.49 -34.77 18.34
C GLY A 578 -4.60 -35.40 19.42
N ASP A 579 -3.49 -35.98 18.97
CA ASP A 579 -2.55 -36.78 19.79
C ASP A 579 -1.73 -35.93 20.80
N HIS A 580 -1.84 -34.59 20.73
CA HIS A 580 -1.14 -33.65 21.60
C HIS A 580 -2.03 -32.98 22.66
N GLY A 581 -3.29 -33.40 22.79
CA GLY A 581 -4.19 -32.91 23.84
C GLY A 581 -4.57 -31.42 23.70
N ALA A 582 -4.54 -30.88 22.48
CA ALA A 582 -4.97 -29.50 22.22
C ALA A 582 -6.45 -29.34 22.58
N GLN A 583 -6.78 -28.31 23.36
CA GLN A 583 -8.17 -27.99 23.70
C GLN A 583 -8.73 -26.94 22.75
N TRP A 584 -9.82 -27.30 22.06
CA TRP A 584 -10.61 -26.37 21.28
C TRP A 584 -11.77 -25.85 22.12
N VAL A 585 -12.04 -24.56 22.02
CA VAL A 585 -13.17 -23.88 22.64
C VAL A 585 -14.07 -23.35 21.54
N TYR A 586 -15.37 -23.60 21.67
CA TYR A 586 -16.35 -23.01 20.76
C TYR A 586 -17.68 -22.71 21.43
N THR A 587 -18.39 -21.74 20.88
CA THR A 587 -19.78 -21.49 21.22
C THR A 587 -20.66 -22.01 20.08
N PRO A 588 -21.61 -22.93 20.35
CA PRO A 588 -22.47 -23.49 19.33
C PRO A 588 -23.31 -22.44 18.60
N ARG A 589 -23.59 -22.69 17.32
CA ARG A 589 -24.46 -21.83 16.47
C ARG A 589 -25.96 -22.02 16.76
N TRP A 590 -26.32 -22.82 17.76
CA TRP A 590 -27.70 -23.21 18.08
C TRP A 590 -27.90 -23.30 19.59
N TYR A 591 -29.14 -23.12 20.03
CA TYR A 591 -29.60 -23.43 21.39
C TYR A 591 -30.26 -24.81 21.40
N GLU A 592 -30.00 -25.63 22.42
CA GLU A 592 -30.51 -27.02 22.51
C GLU A 592 -32.05 -27.13 22.47
N ALA A 593 -32.77 -26.06 22.83
CA ALA A 593 -34.24 -26.02 22.82
C ALA A 593 -34.90 -26.22 21.43
N LEU A 594 -34.15 -26.14 20.33
CA LEU A 594 -34.67 -26.26 18.96
C LEU A 594 -34.55 -27.66 18.34
N LEU A 595 -34.03 -28.66 19.08
CA LEU A 595 -33.81 -30.02 18.57
C LEU A 595 -34.83 -31.06 19.06
N THR A 596 -35.85 -30.66 19.82
CA THR A 596 -36.98 -31.55 20.15
C THR A 596 -38.01 -31.45 19.03
N PRO A 597 -38.29 -32.51 18.26
CA PRO A 597 -39.45 -32.50 17.36
C PRO A 597 -40.70 -32.24 18.20
N PRO A 598 -41.72 -31.51 17.70
CA PRO A 598 -43.01 -31.50 18.37
C PRO A 598 -43.48 -32.95 18.50
N SER A 599 -43.73 -33.40 19.74
CA SER A 599 -44.32 -34.71 20.00
C SER A 599 -45.64 -34.81 19.25
N ASP A 600 -45.84 -35.89 18.47
CA ASP A 600 -47.11 -36.16 17.80
C ASP A 600 -48.27 -36.04 18.80
N PRO A 601 -49.37 -35.37 18.43
CA PRO A 601 -50.53 -35.27 19.30
C PRO A 601 -51.06 -36.69 19.61
N PRO A 602 -51.54 -36.94 20.85
CA PRO A 602 -52.06 -38.25 21.22
C PRO A 602 -53.25 -38.62 20.31
N PRO A 603 -53.41 -39.91 19.94
CA PRO A 603 -54.52 -40.32 19.09
C PRO A 603 -55.86 -39.98 19.76
N PRO A 604 -56.89 -39.61 18.97
CA PRO A 604 -58.18 -39.27 19.53
C PRO A 604 -58.75 -40.46 20.30
N ALA A 605 -59.25 -40.17 21.51
CA ALA A 605 -59.94 -41.16 22.34
C ALA A 605 -61.15 -41.73 21.58
N ALA A 606 -61.29 -43.06 21.64
CA ALA A 606 -62.30 -43.85 20.95
C ALA A 606 -63.75 -43.49 21.34
#